data_AF-A0A838TPN1-F1
#
_entry.id   AF-A0A838TPN1-F1
#
_cell.length_a   1.000
_cell.length_b   1.000
_cell.length_c   1.000
_cell.angle_alpha   90.00
_cell.angle_beta   90.00
_cell.angle_gamma   90.00
#
_symmetry.space_group_name_H-M   'P 1'
#
loop_
_entity.id
_entity.type
_entity.pdbx_description
1 polymer ?
#
loop_
_entity_poly.entity_id
_entity_poly.type
_entity_poly.pdbx_seq_one_letter_code
_entity_poly.pdbx_strand_id
1 'polypeptide(L)'
;MKRIFIILLTLGMLKTFAQQKPYYTQYILNNYILNPALSGIENYTDVKLSYRNQWTGIEGAPVTVYLSAHAPIGKKDYRTTATSFEVPGENPRGRSYWENYTAPAPHHGVGIIIMNDKTGYISKFSAYATYAYHKGLSPKTTLAGGFLGGISNVSIDRSKIEFATLDPNDPAIGYTNG
;
A
#
# COMPACT_ATOMS: atom_id res chain seq x y z
N MET A 1 -28.17 -14.00 -22.13
CA MET A 1 -27.93 -13.59 -20.73
C MET A 1 -27.61 -14.77 -19.80
N LYS A 2 -28.43 -15.84 -19.73
CA LYS A 2 -28.17 -17.01 -18.84
C LYS A 2 -26.83 -17.73 -19.10
N ARG A 3 -26.40 -17.84 -20.37
CA ARG A 3 -25.12 -18.47 -20.74
C ARG A 3 -23.88 -17.67 -20.27
N ILE A 4 -23.95 -16.34 -20.29
CA ILE A 4 -22.88 -15.46 -19.80
C ILE A 4 -22.75 -15.58 -18.28
N PHE A 5 -23.89 -15.68 -17.58
CA PHE A 5 -23.92 -15.87 -16.13
C PHE A 5 -23.27 -17.21 -15.72
N ILE A 6 -23.53 -18.29 -16.46
CA ILE A 6 -22.92 -19.60 -16.22
C ILE A 6 -21.41 -19.59 -16.48
N ILE A 7 -20.95 -18.89 -17.53
CA ILE A 7 -19.52 -18.74 -17.84
C ILE A 7 -18.79 -17.95 -16.75
N LEU A 8 -19.40 -16.86 -16.24
CA LEU A 8 -18.85 -16.10 -15.11
C LEU A 8 -18.78 -16.93 -13.83
N LEU A 9 -19.75 -17.83 -13.60
CA LEU A 9 -19.77 -18.70 -12.42
C LEU A 9 -18.66 -19.77 -12.47
N THR A 10 -18.40 -20.36 -13.63
CA THR A 10 -17.40 -21.42 -13.78
C THR A 10 -15.96 -20.90 -13.77
N LEU A 11 -15.73 -19.65 -14.19
CA LEU A 11 -14.44 -18.95 -14.03
C LEU A 11 -14.02 -18.74 -12.57
N GLY A 12 -14.98 -18.75 -11.63
CA GLY A 12 -14.72 -18.59 -10.19
C GLY A 12 -14.19 -19.84 -9.46
N MET A 13 -14.15 -21.00 -10.12
CA MET A 13 -13.73 -22.28 -9.51
C MET A 13 -12.23 -22.60 -9.65
N LEU A 14 -11.43 -21.65 -10.16
CA LEU A 14 -9.99 -21.85 -10.28
C LEU A 14 -9.33 -21.88 -8.88
N LYS A 15 -8.38 -22.79 -8.68
CA LYS A 15 -7.66 -22.96 -7.42
C LYS A 15 -7.09 -21.62 -6.96
N THR A 16 -7.56 -21.12 -5.82
CA THR A 16 -7.03 -19.91 -5.20
C THR A 16 -5.81 -20.26 -4.36
N PHE A 17 -4.71 -19.56 -4.59
CA PHE A 17 -3.58 -19.58 -3.68
C PHE A 17 -3.84 -18.55 -2.59
N ALA A 18 -4.00 -19.00 -1.34
CA ALA A 18 -4.05 -18.08 -0.22
C ALA A 18 -2.65 -17.46 -0.02
N GLN A 19 -2.52 -16.15 -0.21
CA GLN A 19 -1.31 -15.42 0.12
C GLN A 19 -1.58 -14.54 1.34
N GLN A 20 -0.82 -14.75 2.41
CA GLN A 20 -0.85 -13.86 3.57
C GLN A 20 -0.16 -12.55 3.19
N LYS A 21 -0.93 -11.47 3.09
CA LYS A 21 -0.37 -10.12 3.02
C LYS A 21 -0.02 -9.67 4.44
N PRO A 22 1.13 -9.00 4.66
CA PRO A 22 1.47 -8.44 5.96
C PRO A 22 0.33 -7.54 6.48
N TYR A 23 0.00 -7.66 7.77
CA TYR A 23 -1.04 -6.87 8.38
C TYR A 23 -0.49 -5.48 8.76
N TYR A 24 -1.11 -4.43 8.20
CA TYR A 24 -0.69 -3.05 8.38
C TYR A 24 -1.58 -2.36 9.42
N THR A 25 -1.06 -2.18 10.63
CA THR A 25 -1.69 -1.33 11.67
C THR A 25 -1.49 0.16 11.42
N GLN A 26 -0.60 0.54 10.48
CA GLN A 26 -0.30 1.94 10.17
C GLN A 26 -1.17 2.57 9.08
N TYR A 27 -2.30 1.94 8.71
CA TYR A 27 -3.20 2.51 7.71
C TYR A 27 -3.54 3.98 8.01
N ILE A 28 -3.93 4.27 9.25
CA ILE A 28 -4.28 5.62 9.72
C ILE A 28 -3.18 6.66 9.44
N LEU A 29 -1.90 6.25 9.46
CA LEU A 29 -0.76 7.12 9.21
C LEU A 29 -0.44 7.24 7.72
N ASN A 30 -0.70 6.18 6.95
CA ASN A 30 -0.37 6.12 5.53
C ASN A 30 -1.32 5.20 4.74
N ASN A 31 -2.44 5.78 4.30
CA ASN A 31 -3.44 5.08 3.51
C ASN A 31 -2.91 4.64 2.12
N TYR A 32 -1.92 5.35 1.58
CA TYR A 32 -1.36 5.11 0.23
C TYR A 32 -0.72 3.72 0.09
N ILE A 33 -0.16 3.17 1.17
CA ILE A 33 0.48 1.84 1.17
C ILE A 33 -0.50 0.73 0.79
N LEU A 34 -1.77 0.88 1.15
CA LEU A 34 -2.80 -0.14 0.87
C LEU A 34 -3.55 0.13 -0.43
N ASN A 35 -3.72 1.40 -0.79
CA ASN A 35 -4.56 1.79 -1.92
C ASN A 35 -3.75 2.59 -2.95
N PRO A 36 -3.33 1.97 -4.06
CA PRO A 36 -2.61 2.68 -5.11
C PRO A 36 -3.45 3.78 -5.77
N ALA A 37 -4.78 3.77 -5.67
CA ALA A 37 -5.63 4.83 -6.22
C ALA A 37 -5.43 6.18 -5.50
N LEU A 38 -4.82 6.18 -4.32
CA LEU A 38 -4.45 7.40 -3.60
C LEU A 38 -3.19 8.08 -4.15
N SER A 39 -2.46 7.44 -5.08
CA SER A 39 -1.29 8.07 -5.71
C SER A 39 -1.69 9.39 -6.34
N GLY A 40 -1.04 10.49 -5.94
CA GLY A 40 -1.29 11.82 -6.49
C GLY A 40 -2.66 12.42 -6.14
N ILE A 41 -3.38 11.90 -5.14
CA ILE A 41 -4.64 12.50 -4.69
C ILE A 41 -4.45 13.91 -4.12
N GLU A 42 -3.28 14.18 -3.54
CA GLU A 42 -2.89 15.47 -3.01
C GLU A 42 -2.25 16.37 -4.09
N ASN A 43 -2.12 17.67 -3.80
CA ASN A 43 -1.50 18.65 -4.72
C ASN A 43 0.02 18.75 -4.59
N TYR A 44 0.63 17.92 -3.74
CA TYR A 44 2.06 17.93 -3.45
C TYR A 44 2.66 16.54 -3.63
N THR A 45 4.00 16.49 -3.66
CA THR A 45 4.74 15.23 -3.56
C THR A 45 4.78 14.83 -2.10
N ASP A 46 4.15 13.72 -1.75
CA ASP A 46 4.15 13.17 -0.39
C ASP A 46 5.29 12.16 -0.27
N VAL A 47 6.17 12.35 0.71
CA VAL A 47 7.26 11.42 1.03
C VAL A 47 7.19 11.09 2.51
N LYS A 48 7.15 9.79 2.83
CA LYS A 48 7.04 9.29 4.21
C LYS A 48 8.04 8.18 4.47
N LEU A 49 8.77 8.31 5.56
CA LEU A 49 9.62 7.27 6.15
C LEU A 49 9.02 6.86 7.49
N SER A 50 8.92 5.56 7.74
CA SER A 50 8.36 5.05 8.99
C SER A 50 9.14 3.85 9.49
N TYR A 51 9.31 3.80 10.80
CA TYR A 51 9.84 2.68 11.55
C TYR A 51 8.77 2.20 12.52
N ARG A 52 8.41 0.92 12.43
CA ARG A 52 7.44 0.26 13.30
C ARG A 52 8.15 -0.83 14.08
N ASN A 53 8.07 -0.77 15.40
CA ASN A 53 8.44 -1.86 16.28
C ASN A 53 7.22 -2.20 17.15
N GLN A 54 6.66 -3.39 16.99
CA GLN A 54 5.51 -3.83 17.79
C GLN A 54 5.95 -4.90 18.78
N TRP A 55 5.18 -5.09 19.87
CA TRP A 55 5.42 -6.15 20.85
C TRP A 55 6.85 -6.13 21.41
N THR A 56 7.36 -4.92 21.67
CA THR A 56 8.71 -4.69 22.20
C THR A 56 8.94 -5.50 23.46
N GLY A 57 10.03 -6.26 23.49
CA GLY A 57 10.36 -7.18 24.60
C GLY A 57 10.07 -8.64 24.32
N ILE A 58 9.34 -8.96 23.23
CA ILE A 58 9.20 -10.32 22.72
C ILE A 58 10.31 -10.60 21.71
N GLU A 59 11.01 -11.72 21.86
CA GLU A 59 12.01 -12.15 20.89
C GLU A 59 11.36 -12.45 19.53
N GLY A 60 11.96 -11.94 18.45
CA GLY A 60 11.42 -12.09 17.10
C GLY A 60 10.18 -11.22 16.82
N ALA A 61 9.88 -10.23 17.65
CA ALA A 61 8.76 -9.33 17.42
C ALA A 61 8.83 -8.60 16.05
N PRO A 62 7.68 -8.28 15.44
CA PRO A 62 7.64 -7.72 14.09
C PRO A 62 8.16 -6.28 14.05
N VAL A 63 9.18 -6.07 13.22
CA VAL A 63 9.79 -4.79 12.92
C VAL A 63 9.62 -4.48 11.44
N THR A 64 9.04 -3.33 11.13
CA THR A 64 8.75 -2.92 9.75
C THR A 64 9.32 -1.54 9.49
N VAL A 65 10.07 -1.40 8.41
CA VAL A 65 10.54 -0.13 7.87
C VAL A 65 9.92 0.08 6.51
N TYR A 66 9.39 1.26 6.23
CA TYR A 66 9.00 1.61 4.88
C TYR A 66 9.36 3.04 4.51
N LEU A 67 9.57 3.22 3.21
CA LEU A 67 9.64 4.48 2.52
C LEU A 67 8.55 4.49 1.45
N SER A 68 7.73 5.53 1.42
CA SER A 68 6.74 5.74 0.36
C SER A 68 6.88 7.14 -0.20
N ALA A 69 6.80 7.27 -1.53
CA ALA A 69 6.78 8.57 -2.19
C ALA A 69 5.75 8.56 -3.32
N HIS A 70 4.88 9.56 -3.40
CA HIS A 70 3.94 9.69 -4.51
C HIS A 70 3.63 11.14 -4.86
N ALA A 71 3.32 11.40 -6.12
CA ALA A 71 3.05 12.74 -6.63
C ALA A 71 1.94 12.74 -7.69
N PRO A 72 1.17 13.83 -7.81
CA PRO A 72 0.31 14.05 -8.96
C PRO A 72 1.13 14.41 -10.20
N ILE A 73 0.70 13.94 -11.37
CA ILE A 73 1.21 14.35 -12.69
C ILE A 73 0.10 15.08 -13.43
N GLY A 74 0.38 16.31 -13.88
CA GLY A 74 -0.55 17.10 -14.70
C GLY A 74 -1.75 17.68 -13.95
N LYS A 75 -1.72 17.68 -12.62
CA LYS A 75 -2.78 18.26 -11.79
C LYS A 75 -2.63 19.77 -11.70
N LYS A 76 -3.64 20.50 -12.16
CA LYS A 76 -3.72 21.98 -12.14
C LYS A 76 -4.72 22.45 -11.09
N ASP A 77 -4.59 21.91 -9.89
CA ASP A 77 -5.45 22.31 -8.78
C ASP A 77 -4.71 23.36 -7.94
N TYR A 78 -5.39 24.48 -7.68
CA TYR A 78 -4.84 25.59 -6.92
C TYR A 78 -5.38 25.64 -5.48
N ARG A 79 -6.02 24.56 -5.02
CA ARG A 79 -6.35 24.39 -3.60
C ARG A 79 -5.07 24.27 -2.79
N THR A 80 -4.88 25.20 -1.87
CA THR A 80 -3.82 25.13 -0.89
C THR A 80 -4.31 24.40 0.37
N THR A 81 -3.61 23.36 0.79
CA THR A 81 -3.73 22.75 2.12
C THR A 81 -2.61 23.25 3.03
N ALA A 82 -2.66 22.96 4.32
CA ALA A 82 -1.58 23.33 5.25
C ALA A 82 -0.18 22.76 4.85
N THR A 83 -0.16 21.78 3.95
CA THR A 83 1.05 21.10 3.45
C THR A 83 1.33 21.34 1.97
N SER A 84 0.53 22.14 1.27
CA SER A 84 0.74 22.43 -0.15
C SER A 84 1.66 23.64 -0.36
N PHE A 85 2.34 23.67 -1.50
CA PHE A 85 3.04 24.88 -1.94
C PHE A 85 2.09 26.03 -2.25
N GLU A 86 2.59 27.25 -2.08
CA GLU A 86 1.86 28.46 -2.43
C GLU A 86 1.64 28.52 -3.95
N VAL A 87 0.42 28.87 -4.34
CA VAL A 87 0.05 28.99 -5.74
C VAL A 87 0.56 30.33 -6.27
N PRO A 88 1.29 30.37 -7.40
CA PRO A 88 1.70 31.65 -7.99
C PRO A 88 0.49 32.42 -8.54
N GLY A 89 0.28 33.63 -8.03
CA GLY A 89 -0.74 34.58 -8.49
C GLY A 89 -1.78 34.95 -7.42
N GLU A 90 -2.40 36.13 -7.56
CA GLU A 90 -3.53 36.54 -6.71
C GLU A 90 -4.85 36.12 -7.35
N ASN A 91 -5.72 35.43 -6.59
CA ASN A 91 -7.04 35.02 -7.10
C ASN A 91 -8.00 36.22 -7.11
N PRO A 92 -8.49 36.68 -8.28
CA PRO A 92 -9.42 37.81 -8.37
C PRO A 92 -10.81 37.51 -7.78
N ARG A 93 -11.11 36.24 -7.40
CA ARG A 93 -12.40 35.81 -6.84
C ARG A 93 -12.40 35.59 -5.31
N GLY A 94 -11.32 35.93 -4.60
CA GLY A 94 -11.22 35.84 -3.14
C GLY A 94 -11.00 34.41 -2.59
N ARG A 95 -10.77 34.31 -1.27
CA ARG A 95 -10.42 33.05 -0.57
C ARG A 95 -11.55 32.01 -0.54
N SER A 96 -12.82 32.46 -0.52
CA SER A 96 -14.01 31.60 -0.42
C SER A 96 -14.22 30.68 -1.65
N TYR A 97 -13.69 31.04 -2.83
CA TYR A 97 -13.79 30.22 -4.05
C TYR A 97 -13.07 28.86 -3.92
N TRP A 98 -12.05 28.75 -3.04
CA TRP A 98 -11.24 27.54 -2.85
C TRP A 98 -11.71 26.64 -1.69
N GLU A 99 -12.58 27.13 -0.81
CA GLU A 99 -13.04 26.37 0.37
C GLU A 99 -13.97 25.22 -0.03
N ASN A 100 -14.81 25.42 -1.05
CA ASN A 100 -15.73 24.39 -1.52
C ASN A 100 -15.00 23.33 -2.36
N TYR A 101 -15.11 22.06 -1.96
CA TYR A 101 -14.57 20.94 -2.74
C TYR A 101 -15.18 20.92 -4.14
N THR A 102 -14.31 21.00 -5.14
CA THR A 102 -14.66 20.79 -6.54
C THR A 102 -13.79 19.66 -7.08
N ALA A 103 -14.37 18.76 -7.86
CA ALA A 103 -13.64 17.65 -8.46
C ALA A 103 -12.48 18.21 -9.31
N PRO A 104 -11.23 17.76 -9.06
CA PRO A 104 -10.09 18.23 -9.84
C PRO A 104 -10.20 17.75 -11.29
N ALA A 105 -9.52 18.47 -12.19
CA ALA A 105 -9.38 18.03 -13.57
C ALA A 105 -8.78 16.61 -13.63
N PRO A 106 -9.13 15.80 -14.64
CA PRO A 106 -8.57 14.47 -14.79
C PRO A 106 -7.04 14.52 -14.80
N HIS A 107 -6.41 13.70 -13.96
CA HIS A 107 -4.97 13.70 -13.79
C HIS A 107 -4.47 12.32 -13.40
N HIS A 108 -3.15 12.16 -13.51
CA HIS A 108 -2.46 10.93 -13.20
C HIS A 108 -1.74 11.08 -11.86
N GLY A 109 -1.46 9.96 -11.20
CA GLY A 109 -0.61 9.91 -10.03
C GLY A 109 0.39 8.78 -10.19
N VAL A 110 1.61 9.00 -9.74
CA VAL A 110 2.64 7.96 -9.69
C VAL A 110 3.24 7.91 -8.30
N GLY A 111 3.76 6.75 -7.94
CA GLY A 111 4.51 6.62 -6.70
C GLY A 111 5.28 5.34 -6.60
N ILE A 112 6.03 5.24 -5.50
CA ILE A 112 6.84 4.10 -5.13
C ILE A 112 6.62 3.78 -3.65
N ILE A 113 6.69 2.49 -3.33
CA ILE A 113 6.64 1.97 -1.96
C ILE A 113 7.78 0.96 -1.83
N ILE A 114 8.73 1.24 -0.94
CA ILE A 114 9.81 0.32 -0.58
C ILE A 114 9.62 -0.05 0.88
N MET A 115 9.66 -1.33 1.18
CA MET A 115 9.38 -1.85 2.50
C MET A 115 10.27 -3.04 2.84
N ASN A 116 10.72 -3.08 4.09
CA ASN A 116 11.32 -4.25 4.69
C ASN A 116 10.56 -4.59 5.96
N ASP A 117 10.02 -5.79 6.03
CA ASP A 117 9.31 -6.31 7.19
C ASP A 117 10.06 -7.53 7.73
N LYS A 118 10.35 -7.56 9.02
CA LYS A 118 11.04 -8.65 9.68
C LYS A 118 10.18 -9.14 10.84
N THR A 119 9.78 -10.41 10.79
CA THR A 119 9.00 -11.07 11.84
C THR A 119 9.66 -12.41 12.15
N GLY A 120 10.22 -12.56 13.35
CA GLY A 120 11.01 -13.72 13.74
C GLY A 120 12.18 -13.98 12.79
N TYR A 121 12.20 -15.19 12.22
CA TYR A 121 13.22 -15.62 11.25
C TYR A 121 12.88 -15.25 9.81
N ILE A 122 11.72 -14.66 9.56
CA ILE A 122 11.25 -14.31 8.22
C ILE A 122 11.52 -12.83 7.99
N SER A 123 12.20 -12.51 6.89
CA SER A 123 12.32 -11.15 6.39
C SER A 123 11.73 -11.05 4.99
N LYS A 124 10.82 -10.10 4.80
CA LYS A 124 10.17 -9.78 3.55
C LYS A 124 10.59 -8.40 3.08
N PHE A 125 11.32 -8.35 1.97
CA PHE A 125 11.57 -7.13 1.24
C PHE A 125 10.52 -6.96 0.15
N SER A 126 10.02 -5.75 -0.05
CA SER A 126 9.06 -5.44 -1.11
C SER A 126 9.34 -4.07 -1.71
N ALA A 127 9.30 -3.98 -3.03
CA ALA A 127 9.44 -2.74 -3.77
C ALA A 127 8.35 -2.69 -4.84
N TYR A 128 7.48 -1.68 -4.76
CA TYR A 128 6.33 -1.50 -5.62
C TYR A 128 6.37 -0.14 -6.28
N ALA A 129 5.96 -0.08 -7.54
CA ALA A 129 5.56 1.13 -8.22
C ALA A 129 4.03 1.17 -8.28
N THR A 130 3.48 2.36 -8.12
CA THR A 130 2.04 2.61 -8.22
C THR A 130 1.75 3.65 -9.29
N TYR A 131 0.60 3.48 -9.93
CA TYR A 131 0.06 4.43 -10.87
C TYR A 131 -1.43 4.57 -10.61
N ALA A 132 -1.94 5.79 -10.61
CA ALA A 132 -3.36 6.08 -10.46
C ALA A 132 -3.85 7.01 -11.55
N TYR A 133 -5.13 6.88 -11.87
CA TYR A 133 -5.86 7.81 -12.71
C TYR A 133 -7.10 8.31 -11.98
N HIS A 134 -7.25 9.62 -11.92
CA HIS A 134 -8.35 10.31 -11.25
C HIS A 134 -9.23 10.98 -12.29
N LYS A 135 -10.54 10.75 -12.24
CA LYS A 135 -11.54 11.30 -13.16
C LYS A 135 -12.71 11.88 -12.38
N GLY A 136 -12.95 13.17 -12.52
CA GLY A 136 -14.18 13.81 -12.03
C GLY A 136 -15.42 13.25 -12.76
N LEU A 137 -16.41 12.79 -11.99
CA LEU A 137 -17.71 12.35 -12.51
C LEU A 137 -18.77 13.47 -12.40
N SER A 138 -18.72 14.22 -11.31
CA SER A 138 -19.62 15.34 -10.99
C SER A 138 -18.82 16.47 -10.36
N PRO A 139 -19.37 17.69 -10.23
CA PRO A 139 -18.64 18.82 -9.62
C PRO A 139 -18.08 18.55 -8.23
N LYS A 140 -18.61 17.56 -7.48
CA LYS A 140 -18.15 17.18 -6.14
C LYS A 140 -17.72 15.71 -6.01
N THR A 141 -17.64 14.97 -7.11
CA THR A 141 -17.40 13.52 -7.07
C THR A 141 -16.30 13.14 -8.03
N THR A 142 -15.29 12.46 -7.51
CA THR A 142 -14.13 11.97 -8.27
C THR A 142 -14.05 10.46 -8.15
N LEU A 143 -13.86 9.78 -9.27
CA LEU A 143 -13.54 8.37 -9.34
C LEU A 143 -12.03 8.23 -9.53
N ALA A 144 -11.39 7.37 -8.74
CA ALA A 144 -9.98 7.08 -8.87
C ALA A 144 -9.76 5.57 -9.01
N GLY A 145 -8.89 5.17 -9.93
CA GLY A 145 -8.44 3.80 -10.11
C GLY A 145 -6.93 3.74 -10.05
N GLY A 146 -6.39 2.75 -9.33
CA GLY A 146 -4.94 2.59 -9.16
C GLY A 146 -4.47 1.18 -9.49
N PHE A 147 -3.27 1.10 -10.06
CA PHE A 147 -2.51 -0.12 -10.29
C PHE A 147 -1.27 -0.12 -9.40
N LEU A 148 -0.91 -1.29 -8.89
CA LEU A 148 0.31 -1.53 -8.12
C LEU A 148 1.03 -2.73 -8.71
N GLY A 149 2.30 -2.56 -9.05
CA GLY A 149 3.16 -3.61 -9.59
C GLY A 149 4.55 -3.54 -8.97
N GLY A 150 5.18 -4.69 -8.75
CA GLY A 150 6.54 -4.71 -8.22
C GLY A 150 6.99 -6.09 -7.76
N ILE A 151 8.07 -6.10 -7.00
CA ILE A 151 8.76 -7.31 -6.55
C ILE A 151 8.61 -7.47 -5.03
N SER A 152 8.52 -8.71 -4.60
CA SER A 152 8.55 -9.07 -3.20
C SER A 152 9.43 -10.30 -3.04
N ASN A 153 10.42 -10.22 -2.16
CA ASN A 153 11.28 -11.34 -1.81
C ASN A 153 11.07 -11.71 -0.35
N VAL A 154 10.84 -12.99 -0.07
CA VAL A 154 10.74 -13.51 1.29
C VAL A 154 11.96 -14.39 1.53
N SER A 155 12.68 -14.08 2.60
CA SER A 155 13.87 -14.79 3.03
C SER A 155 13.66 -15.34 4.44
N ILE A 156 14.25 -16.50 4.71
CA ILE A 156 14.19 -17.15 6.02
C ILE A 156 15.62 -17.36 6.49
N ASP A 157 15.95 -16.82 7.65
CA ASP A 157 17.24 -17.05 8.30
C ASP A 157 17.18 -18.36 9.07
N ARG A 158 17.67 -19.44 8.44
CA ARG A 158 17.67 -20.79 9.02
C ARG A 158 18.72 -20.98 10.11
N SER A 159 19.71 -20.10 10.22
CA SER A 159 20.80 -20.21 11.20
C SER A 159 20.37 -19.87 12.63
N LYS A 160 19.26 -19.13 12.75
CA LYS A 160 18.67 -18.71 14.03
C LYS A 160 17.52 -19.62 14.47
N ILE A 161 17.18 -20.62 13.67
CA ILE A 161 16.20 -21.64 14.06
C ILE A 161 16.92 -22.56 15.03
N GLU A 162 16.79 -22.27 16.32
CA GLU A 162 16.96 -23.32 17.32
C GLU A 162 15.81 -24.29 17.14
N PHE A 163 16.06 -25.40 16.43
CA PHE A 163 15.23 -26.57 16.59
C PHE A 163 15.35 -26.92 18.07
N ALA A 164 14.28 -26.64 18.83
CA ALA A 164 14.18 -27.06 20.21
C ALA A 164 14.70 -28.49 20.28
N THR A 165 15.64 -28.74 21.20
CA THR A 165 16.19 -30.06 21.52
C THR A 165 15.18 -31.12 21.14
N LEU A 166 15.47 -31.83 20.04
CA LEU A 166 14.57 -32.78 19.37
C LEU A 166 13.84 -33.61 20.43
N ASP A 167 12.61 -33.22 20.79
CA ASP A 167 11.75 -34.11 21.57
C ASP A 167 11.39 -35.22 20.59
N PRO A 168 11.82 -36.47 20.81
CA PRO A 168 11.55 -37.57 19.91
C PRO A 168 10.04 -37.83 19.73
N ASN A 169 9.17 -37.18 20.51
CA ASN A 169 7.72 -37.33 20.48
C ASN A 169 6.96 -36.13 19.88
N ASP A 170 7.61 -35.09 19.32
CA ASP A 170 6.90 -33.97 18.69
C ASP A 170 6.28 -34.37 17.33
N PRO A 171 4.94 -34.46 17.20
CA PRO A 171 4.27 -34.86 15.96
C PRO A 171 4.38 -33.84 14.82
N ALA A 172 4.81 -32.59 15.10
CA ALA A 172 4.87 -31.51 14.12
C ALA A 172 6.07 -31.61 13.16
N ILE A 173 7.11 -32.37 13.53
CA ILE A 173 8.39 -32.42 12.78
C ILE A 173 8.62 -33.72 12.01
N GLY A 174 7.81 -34.76 12.26
CA GLY A 174 7.91 -36.06 11.60
C GLY A 174 9.18 -36.81 12.00
N TYR A 175 9.07 -38.11 12.25
CA TYR A 175 10.20 -38.98 12.57
C TYR A 175 11.23 -38.94 11.42
N THR A 176 12.36 -38.27 11.64
CA THR A 176 13.54 -38.42 10.78
C THR A 176 14.27 -39.68 11.20
N ASN A 177 13.95 -40.80 10.54
CA ASN A 177 14.80 -41.97 10.50
C ASN A 177 15.64 -41.88 9.23
N GLY A 178 16.96 -41.68 9.39
CA GLY A 178 17.94 -41.74 8.30
C GLY A 178 18.86 -40.55 8.26
#